data_AF-A0A7S1C606-F1
#
_entry.id   AF-A0A7S1C606-F1
#
_cell.length_a   1.000
_cell.length_b   1.000
_cell.length_c   1.000
_cell.angle_alpha   90.00
_cell.angle_beta   90.00
_cell.angle_gamma   90.00
#
_symmetry.space_group_name_H-M   'P 1'
#
loop_
_entity.id
_entity.type
_entity.pdbx_description
1 polymer ?
#
loop_
_entity_poly.entity_id
_entity_poly.type
_entity_poly.pdbx_seq_one_letter_code
_entity_poly.pdbx_strand_id
1 'polypeptide(L)'
;DHASMDYAPFRKKFYIEAREITAMSADEVTEVRKKLEIKLRGKHCPRPIETWEQCGLHTKIVSELRRNDYEAPFAIQRQALPALMNGRDVIGVAKTGSGKTLAFLLPMLR
;
A
#
# COMPACT_ATOMS: atom_id res chain seq x y z
N ASP A 1 -11.90 21.65 18.79
CA ASP A 1 -11.96 20.20 19.05
C ASP A 1 -12.86 19.59 17.99
N HIS A 2 -12.36 18.62 17.22
CA HIS A 2 -13.10 17.99 16.13
C HIS A 2 -14.01 16.86 16.62
N ALA A 3 -13.95 16.52 17.92
CA ALA A 3 -14.75 15.44 18.51
C ALA A 3 -16.27 15.69 18.51
N SER A 4 -16.71 16.95 18.41
CA SER A 4 -18.13 17.33 18.39
C SER A 4 -18.65 17.74 17.01
N MET A 5 -17.81 17.66 15.97
CA MET A 5 -18.19 18.04 14.61
C MET A 5 -18.78 16.85 13.86
N ASP A 6 -19.96 17.04 13.27
CA ASP A 6 -20.55 16.05 12.36
C ASP A 6 -20.01 16.27 10.95
N TYR A 7 -19.27 15.28 10.43
CA TYR A 7 -18.66 15.34 9.11
C TYR A 7 -19.46 14.50 8.14
N ALA A 8 -19.60 15.00 6.90
CA ALA A 8 -20.16 14.21 5.83
C ALA A 8 -19.41 12.87 5.69
N PRO A 9 -20.13 11.75 5.52
CA PRO A 9 -19.50 10.45 5.37
C PRO A 9 -18.69 10.42 4.08
N PHE A 10 -17.54 9.76 4.13
CA PHE A 10 -16.68 9.56 2.97
C PHE A 10 -16.22 8.11 2.86
N ARG A 11 -15.89 7.69 1.64
CA ARG A 11 -15.41 6.35 1.35
C ARG A 11 -13.96 6.21 1.82
N LYS A 12 -13.73 5.31 2.79
CA LYS A 12 -12.39 5.00 3.29
C LYS A 12 -11.70 3.83 2.57
N LYS A 13 -12.48 2.94 1.95
CA LYS A 13 -11.98 1.70 1.32
C LYS A 13 -12.08 1.79 -0.19
N PHE A 14 -10.95 2.05 -0.84
CA PHE A 14 -10.85 2.20 -2.30
C PHE A 14 -9.88 1.20 -2.94
N TYR A 15 -9.20 0.39 -2.12
CA TYR A 15 -8.37 -0.70 -2.61
C TYR A 15 -9.21 -1.77 -3.30
N ILE A 16 -8.71 -2.21 -4.45
CA ILE A 16 -9.23 -3.36 -5.18
C ILE A 16 -8.02 -4.27 -5.35
N GLU A 17 -8.06 -5.45 -4.74
CA GLU A 17 -6.98 -6.43 -4.87
C GLU A 17 -6.89 -6.90 -6.32
N ALA A 18 -5.68 -6.85 -6.87
CA ALA A 18 -5.40 -7.41 -8.18
C ALA A 18 -5.50 -8.95 -8.11
N ARG A 19 -5.93 -9.58 -9.21
CA ARG A 19 -6.16 -11.03 -9.27
C ARG A 19 -4.92 -11.83 -8.89
N GLU A 20 -3.75 -11.34 -9.30
CA GLU A 20 -2.44 -11.94 -8.99
C GLU A 20 -2.20 -11.95 -7.49
N ILE A 21 -2.55 -10.87 -6.78
CA ILE A 21 -2.40 -10.76 -5.33
C ILE A 21 -3.38 -11.67 -4.61
N THR A 22 -4.64 -11.71 -5.04
CA THR A 22 -5.64 -12.61 -4.45
C THR A 22 -5.29 -14.08 -4.65
N ALA A 23 -4.63 -14.43 -5.76
CA ALA A 23 -4.17 -15.79 -6.05
C ALA A 23 -2.99 -16.24 -5.18
N MET A 24 -2.27 -15.32 -4.52
CA MET A 24 -1.14 -15.69 -3.66
C MET A 24 -1.61 -16.48 -2.43
N SER A 25 -0.98 -17.63 -2.25
CA SER A 25 -1.10 -18.47 -1.05
C SER A 25 -0.50 -17.78 0.18
N ALA A 26 -0.85 -18.27 1.37
CA ALA A 26 -0.31 -17.74 2.62
C ALA A 26 1.21 -17.91 2.73
N ASP A 27 1.74 -19.00 2.17
CA ASP A 27 3.16 -19.32 2.20
C ASP A 27 3.94 -18.39 1.27
N GLU A 28 3.45 -18.15 0.05
CA GLU A 28 4.05 -17.18 -0.88
C GLU A 28 4.08 -15.78 -0.28
N VAL A 29 2.98 -15.34 0.33
CA VAL A 29 2.91 -14.04 1.02
C VAL A 29 3.94 -13.96 2.17
N THR A 30 4.13 -15.06 2.89
CA THR A 30 5.10 -15.15 3.99
C THR A 30 6.54 -15.07 3.46
N GLU A 31 6.84 -15.77 2.37
CA GLU A 31 8.14 -15.72 1.72
C GLU A 31 8.44 -14.35 1.11
N VAL A 32 7.46 -13.68 0.48
CA VAL A 32 7.63 -12.29 0.01
C VAL A 32 7.96 -11.36 1.17
N ARG A 33 7.21 -11.45 2.28
CA ARG A 33 7.46 -10.61 3.47
C ARG A 33 8.84 -10.89 4.06
N LYS A 34 9.25 -12.15 4.14
CA LYS A 34 10.56 -12.57 4.64
C LYS A 34 11.69 -12.04 3.74
N LYS A 35 11.59 -12.19 2.42
CA LYS A 35 12.56 -11.69 1.43
C LYS A 35 12.75 -10.18 1.52
N LEU A 36 11.69 -9.45 1.84
CA LEU A 36 11.69 -7.99 1.95
C LEU A 36 11.92 -7.48 3.38
N GLU A 37 12.20 -8.37 4.33
CA GLU A 37 12.40 -8.07 5.75
C GLU A 37 11.21 -7.32 6.40
N ILE A 38 9.99 -7.59 5.92
CA ILE A 38 8.76 -6.98 6.41
C ILE A 38 8.29 -7.72 7.65
N LYS A 39 8.21 -6.99 8.77
CA LYS A 39 7.63 -7.46 10.03
C LYS A 39 6.27 -6.82 10.25
N LEU A 40 5.26 -7.63 10.53
CA LEU A 40 3.89 -7.15 10.74
C LEU A 40 3.47 -7.30 12.19
N ARG A 41 2.77 -6.29 12.70
CA ARG A 41 2.01 -6.33 13.95
C ARG A 41 0.60 -5.81 13.65
N GLY A 42 -0.40 -6.67 13.83
CA GLY A 42 -1.80 -6.35 13.57
C GLY A 42 -2.57 -7.53 12.96
N LYS A 43 -3.89 -7.39 12.91
CA LYS A 43 -4.81 -8.42 12.36
C LYS A 43 -5.25 -8.05 10.94
N HIS A 44 -5.47 -9.04 10.08
CA HIS A 44 -5.99 -8.87 8.73
C HIS A 44 -5.22 -7.82 7.89
N CYS A 45 -3.89 -7.89 7.93
CA CYS A 45 -3.06 -7.04 7.09
C CYS A 45 -3.11 -7.57 5.65
N PRO A 46 -3.43 -6.73 4.65
CA PRO A 46 -3.54 -7.18 3.26
C PRO A 46 -2.21 -7.70 2.74
N ARG A 47 -2.28 -8.49 1.68
CA ARG A 47 -1.10 -9.03 1.00
C ARG A 47 -0.27 -7.88 0.41
N PRO A 48 1.07 -7.96 0.42
CA PRO A 48 1.90 -6.94 -0.18
C PRO A 48 1.73 -6.97 -1.71
N ILE A 49 1.74 -5.79 -2.33
CA ILE A 49 1.87 -5.71 -3.79
C ILE A 49 3.32 -5.96 -4.20
N GLU A 50 3.56 -6.40 -5.42
CA GLU A 50 4.90 -6.58 -6.00
C GLU A 50 5.22 -5.52 -7.04
N THR A 51 4.22 -5.12 -7.84
CA THR A 51 4.31 -4.09 -8.88
C THR A 51 3.35 -2.93 -8.65
N TRP A 52 3.56 -1.80 -9.35
CA TRP A 52 2.72 -0.61 -9.22
C TRP A 52 1.30 -0.80 -9.75
N GLU A 53 1.15 -1.64 -10.78
CA GLU A 53 -0.12 -1.94 -11.43
C GLU A 53 -1.08 -2.65 -10.46
N GLN A 54 -0.54 -3.49 -9.57
CA GLN A 54 -1.30 -4.20 -8.53
C GLN A 54 -1.81 -3.29 -7.41
N CYS A 55 -1.32 -2.05 -7.35
CA CYS A 55 -1.81 -1.06 -6.39
C CYS A 55 -3.22 -0.60 -6.75
N GLY A 56 -3.61 -0.64 -8.04
CA GLY A 56 -4.90 -0.19 -8.57
C GLY A 56 -5.00 1.32 -8.79
N LEU A 57 -3.87 2.02 -8.86
CA LEU A 57 -3.81 3.44 -9.20
C LEU A 57 -4.21 3.68 -10.66
N HIS A 58 -4.65 4.90 -10.98
CA HIS A 58 -4.94 5.29 -12.36
C HIS A 58 -3.68 5.11 -13.23
N THR A 59 -3.84 4.60 -14.45
CA THR A 59 -2.73 4.29 -15.37
C THR A 59 -1.77 5.47 -15.58
N LYS A 60 -2.30 6.69 -15.71
CA LYS A 60 -1.51 7.93 -15.75
C LYS A 60 -0.50 8.08 -14.60
N ILE A 61 -0.89 7.73 -13.37
CA ILE A 61 0.00 7.79 -12.19
C ILE A 61 1.09 6.72 -12.31
N VAL A 62 0.71 5.50 -12.67
CA VAL A 62 1.67 4.40 -12.86
C VAL A 62 2.67 4.73 -13.98
N SER A 63 2.21 5.32 -15.08
CA SER A 63 3.09 5.77 -16.17
C SER A 63 4.06 6.88 -15.71
N GLU A 64 3.60 7.81 -14.86
CA GLU A 64 4.48 8.84 -14.30
C GLU A 64 5.53 8.24 -13.37
N LEU A 65 5.16 7.26 -12.54
CA LEU A 65 6.12 6.54 -11.71
C LEU A 65 7.23 5.90 -12.56
N ARG A 66 6.86 5.23 -13.65
CA ARG A 66 7.83 4.64 -14.60
C ARG A 66 8.71 5.69 -15.28
N ARG A 67 8.14 6.83 -15.69
CA ARG A 67 8.89 7.93 -16.31
C ARG A 67 9.93 8.57 -15.38
N ASN A 68 9.74 8.47 -14.07
CA ASN A 68 10.67 8.96 -13.06
C ASN A 68 11.52 7.83 -12.46
N ASP A 69 11.71 6.74 -13.21
CA ASP A 69 12.57 5.59 -12.84
C ASP A 69 12.18 4.86 -11.55
N TYR A 70 10.92 4.97 -11.13
CA TYR A 70 10.37 4.12 -10.06
C TYR A 70 9.95 2.77 -10.64
N GLU A 71 10.92 1.88 -10.87
CA GLU A 71 10.68 0.57 -11.50
C GLU A 71 9.74 -0.33 -10.70
N ALA A 72 9.91 -0.37 -9.38
CA ALA A 72 9.12 -1.20 -8.47
C ALA A 72 8.98 -0.54 -7.09
N PRO A 73 7.87 -0.81 -6.38
CA PRO A 73 7.67 -0.29 -5.03
C PRO A 73 8.71 -0.84 -4.05
N PHE A 74 9.17 -0.02 -3.11
CA PHE A 74 10.02 -0.46 -2.00
C PHE A 74 9.24 -1.27 -0.97
N ALA A 75 9.94 -2.03 -0.12
CA ALA A 75 9.34 -2.92 0.89
C ALA A 75 8.24 -2.25 1.73
N ILE A 76 8.48 -1.02 2.22
CA ILE A 76 7.48 -0.28 3.01
C ILE A 76 6.26 0.10 2.17
N GLN A 77 6.44 0.48 0.90
CA GLN A 77 5.35 0.83 -0.01
C GLN A 77 4.51 -0.41 -0.36
N ARG A 78 5.17 -1.53 -0.68
CA ARG A 78 4.54 -2.81 -1.01
C ARG A 78 3.50 -3.25 0.01
N GLN A 79 3.80 -3.06 1.29
CA GLN A 79 2.91 -3.48 2.37
C GLN A 79 1.99 -2.36 2.89
N ALA A 80 2.44 -1.10 2.90
CA ALA A 80 1.65 0.01 3.41
C ALA A 80 0.56 0.47 2.44
N LEU A 81 0.83 0.51 1.14
CA LEU A 81 -0.13 0.95 0.12
C LEU A 81 -1.46 0.19 0.18
N PRO A 82 -1.49 -1.16 0.12
CA PRO A 82 -2.74 -1.90 0.20
C PRO A 82 -3.43 -1.73 1.56
N ALA A 83 -2.69 -1.50 2.65
CA ALA A 83 -3.27 -1.27 3.98
C ALA A 83 -3.93 0.12 4.08
N LEU A 84 -3.26 1.16 3.60
CA LEU A 84 -3.77 2.53 3.58
C LEU A 84 -4.96 2.68 2.63
N MET A 85 -4.90 2.07 1.44
CA MET A 85 -6.01 2.09 0.49
C MET A 85 -7.23 1.28 0.96
N ASN A 86 -7.04 0.37 1.92
CA ASN A 86 -8.11 -0.32 2.65
C ASN A 86 -8.67 0.52 3.83
N GLY A 87 -8.27 1.79 3.96
CA GLY A 87 -8.73 2.69 5.01
C GLY A 87 -8.30 2.27 6.41
N ARG A 88 -7.20 1.52 6.53
CA ARG A 88 -6.66 1.08 7.83
C ARG A 88 -5.70 2.13 8.37
N ASP A 89 -5.70 2.27 9.70
CA ASP A 89 -4.64 3.00 10.39
C ASP A 89 -3.34 2.17 10.35
N VAL A 90 -2.24 2.82 10.00
CA VAL A 90 -0.95 2.18 9.77
C VAL A 90 0.16 2.96 10.47
N ILE A 91 0.97 2.25 11.26
CA ILE A 91 2.26 2.74 11.73
C ILE A 91 3.34 2.08 10.87
N GLY A 92 3.98 2.87 9.99
CA GLY A 92 5.03 2.41 9.09
C GLY A 92 6.42 2.81 9.58
N VAL A 93 7.25 1.83 9.96
CA VAL A 93 8.63 2.06 10.40
C VAL A 93 9.60 1.52 9.35
N ALA A 94 10.42 2.41 8.79
CA ALA A 94 11.47 2.06 7.83
C ALA A 94 12.57 3.13 7.83
N LYS A 95 13.79 2.76 7.40
CA LYS A 95 14.96 3.66 7.35
C LYS A 95 14.74 4.92 6.49
N THR A 96 15.56 5.96 6.67
CA THR A 96 15.57 7.12 5.76
C THR A 96 15.90 6.68 4.33
N GLY A 97 15.32 7.34 3.32
CA GLY A 97 15.49 6.96 1.91
C GLY A 97 14.71 5.71 1.47
N SER A 98 13.90 5.10 2.34
CA SER A 98 13.06 3.92 2.00
C SER A 98 11.77 4.25 1.22
N GLY A 99 11.60 5.51 0.77
CA GLY A 99 10.42 5.94 0.00
C GLY A 99 9.10 5.98 0.77
N LYS A 100 9.13 6.17 2.10
CA LYS A 100 7.90 6.37 2.92
C LYS A 100 6.98 7.47 2.38
N THR A 101 7.55 8.52 1.77
CA THR A 101 6.79 9.63 1.17
C THR A 101 5.75 9.16 0.16
N LEU A 102 6.16 8.38 -0.84
CA LEU A 102 5.22 7.81 -1.82
C LEU A 102 4.26 6.80 -1.20
N ALA A 103 4.65 6.11 -0.11
CA ALA A 103 3.79 5.14 0.55
C ALA A 103 2.51 5.78 1.11
N PHE A 104 2.57 7.03 1.61
CA PHE A 104 1.39 7.74 2.12
C PHE A 104 0.77 8.74 1.13
N LEU A 105 1.55 9.25 0.16
CA LEU A 105 1.00 10.18 -0.85
C LEU A 105 0.18 9.49 -1.92
N LEU A 106 0.62 8.34 -2.44
CA LEU A 106 -0.09 7.65 -3.53
C LEU A 106 -1.55 7.26 -3.16
N PRO A 107 -1.85 6.80 -1.92
CA PRO A 107 -3.22 6.57 -1.49
C PRO A 107 -4.12 7.81 -1.51
N MET A 108 -3.56 9.03 -1.43
CA MET A 108 -4.33 10.28 -1.49
C MET A 108 -4.74 10.67 -2.92
N LEU A 109 -4.10 10.09 -3.93
CA LEU A 109 -4.35 10.38 -5.35
C LEU A 109 -5.38 9.43 -5.98
N ARG A 110 -6.14 8.71 -5.16
CA ARG A 110 -7.05 7.65 -5.59
C ARG A 110 -8.52 8.04 -5.46
#